data_AF-A0A4R1YJD2-F1
#
_entry.id   AF-A0A4R1YJD2-F1
#
_cell.length_a   1.000
_cell.length_b   1.000
_cell.length_c   1.000
_cell.angle_alpha   90.00
_cell.angle_beta   90.00
_cell.angle_gamma   90.00
#
_symmetry.space_group_name_H-M   'P 1'
#
loop_
_entity.id
_entity.type
_entity.pdbx_description
1 polymer ?
#
loop_
_entity_poly.entity_id
_entity_poly.type
_entity_poly.pdbx_seq_one_letter_code
_entity_poly.pdbx_strand_id
1 'polypeptide(L)'
;MTQDDETMHAQHLSQEQDHFRWRQQHLEALATLRRAEAALMLHEACIVAHQAEIARHEEQIAHGTAHAAAVEAGDHARLAHDHAHGAEHHAGVMAAIAALAVHLDAGAGK
;
A
#
# COMPACT_ATOMS: atom_id res chain seq x y z
N MET A 1 -32.98 39.87 -16.45
CA MET A 1 -31.92 39.17 -15.72
C MET A 1 -31.20 40.23 -14.92
N THR A 2 -31.15 40.09 -13.61
CA THR A 2 -30.57 41.11 -12.72
C THR A 2 -29.07 40.87 -12.57
N GLN A 3 -28.30 41.92 -12.24
CA GLN A 3 -26.86 41.82 -12.01
C GLN A 3 -26.50 40.80 -10.90
N ASP A 4 -27.43 40.57 -9.97
CA ASP A 4 -27.32 39.56 -8.92
C ASP A 4 -27.43 38.13 -9.48
N ASP A 5 -28.28 37.90 -10.49
CA ASP A 5 -28.42 36.60 -11.17
C ASP A 5 -27.15 36.21 -11.93
N GLU A 6 -26.51 37.18 -12.60
CA GLU A 6 -25.25 36.97 -13.33
C GLU A 6 -24.09 36.65 -12.38
N THR A 7 -24.04 37.34 -11.24
CA THR A 7 -23.01 37.12 -10.20
C THR A 7 -23.17 35.74 -9.56
N MET A 8 -24.40 35.34 -9.22
CA MET A 8 -24.68 34.01 -8.69
C MET A 8 -24.35 32.91 -9.71
N HIS A 9 -24.68 33.12 -11.00
CA HIS A 9 -24.33 32.17 -12.04
C HIS A 9 -22.82 31.98 -12.18
N ALA A 10 -22.04 33.06 -12.17
CA ALA A 10 -20.58 33.00 -12.23
C ALA A 10 -19.98 32.25 -11.02
N GLN A 11 -20.53 32.47 -9.81
CA GLN A 11 -20.12 31.76 -8.61
C GLN A 11 -20.41 30.26 -8.70
N HIS A 12 -21.62 29.88 -9.12
CA HIS A 12 -21.98 28.47 -9.30
C HIS A 12 -21.08 27.77 -10.33
N LEU A 13 -20.80 28.43 -11.46
CA LEU A 13 -19.92 27.88 -12.48
C LEU A 13 -18.49 27.66 -11.93
N SER A 14 -17.97 28.61 -11.14
CA SER A 14 -16.67 28.47 -10.48
C SER A 14 -16.65 27.28 -9.51
N GLN A 15 -17.71 27.12 -8.71
CA GLN A 15 -17.83 26.00 -7.78
C GLN A 15 -17.92 24.65 -8.50
N GLU A 16 -18.66 24.56 -9.59
CA GLU A 16 -18.73 23.35 -10.41
C GLU A 16 -17.35 22.98 -10.97
N GLN A 17 -16.59 23.96 -11.47
CA GLN A 17 -15.22 23.73 -11.96
C GLN A 17 -14.30 23.21 -10.84
N ASP A 18 -14.39 23.80 -9.65
CA ASP A 18 -13.65 23.32 -8.47
C ASP A 18 -14.04 21.89 -8.09
N HIS A 19 -15.34 21.56 -8.10
CA HIS A 19 -15.81 20.21 -7.82
C HIS A 19 -15.28 19.18 -8.83
N PHE A 20 -15.26 19.51 -10.13
CA PHE A 20 -14.67 18.63 -11.14
C PHE A 20 -13.18 18.37 -10.88
N ARG A 21 -12.43 19.44 -10.57
CA ARG A 21 -11.01 19.35 -10.23
C ARG A 21 -10.78 18.48 -8.99
N TRP A 22 -11.53 18.70 -7.92
CA TRP A 22 -11.42 17.90 -6.69
C TRP A 22 -11.79 16.44 -6.93
N ARG A 23 -12.84 16.18 -7.72
CA ARG A 23 -13.23 14.81 -8.08
C ARG A 23 -12.10 14.07 -8.79
N GLN A 24 -11.42 14.73 -9.74
CA GLN A 24 -10.27 14.15 -10.42
C GLN A 24 -9.15 13.82 -9.41
N GLN A 25 -8.79 14.79 -8.56
CA GLN A 25 -7.75 14.61 -7.54
C GLN A 25 -8.07 13.47 -6.58
N HIS A 26 -9.34 13.35 -6.16
CA HIS A 26 -9.79 12.24 -5.30
C HIS A 26 -9.63 10.89 -5.98
N LEU A 27 -9.98 10.76 -7.27
CA LEU A 27 -9.84 9.50 -8.00
C LEU A 27 -8.36 9.11 -8.16
N GLU A 28 -7.49 10.07 -8.45
CA GLU A 28 -6.04 9.86 -8.54
C GLU A 28 -5.44 9.43 -7.18
N ALA A 29 -5.88 10.05 -6.09
CA ALA A 29 -5.49 9.67 -4.74
C ALA A 29 -5.95 8.24 -4.41
N LEU A 30 -7.21 7.90 -4.69
CA LEU A 30 -7.74 6.55 -4.47
C LEU A 30 -6.99 5.48 -5.29
N ALA A 31 -6.65 5.78 -6.55
CA ALA A 31 -5.85 4.87 -7.37
C ALA A 31 -4.46 4.63 -6.77
N THR A 32 -3.86 5.66 -6.16
CA THR A 32 -2.57 5.55 -5.48
C THR A 32 -2.67 4.73 -4.19
N LEU A 33 -3.72 4.95 -3.38
CA LEU A 33 -3.96 4.16 -2.16
C LEU A 33 -4.15 2.68 -2.47
N ARG A 34 -4.91 2.34 -3.52
CA ARG A 34 -5.09 0.94 -3.95
C ARG A 34 -3.79 0.27 -4.41
N ARG A 35 -2.89 1.01 -5.07
CA ARG A 35 -1.56 0.50 -5.43
C ARG A 35 -0.70 0.25 -4.20
N ALA A 36 -0.74 1.15 -3.21
CA ALA A 36 -0.05 0.98 -1.95
C ALA A 36 -0.57 -0.26 -1.19
N GLU A 37 -1.89 -0.42 -1.10
CA GLU A 37 -2.52 -1.62 -0.50
C GLU A 37 -2.05 -2.91 -1.19
N ALA A 38 -2.10 -2.97 -2.52
CA ALA A 38 -1.65 -4.14 -3.27
C ALA A 38 -0.16 -4.47 -3.02
N ALA A 39 0.70 -3.44 -2.94
CA ALA A 39 2.13 -3.62 -2.65
C ALA A 39 2.36 -4.17 -1.23
N LEU A 40 1.59 -3.70 -0.24
CA LEU A 40 1.65 -4.22 1.13
C LEU A 40 1.21 -5.69 1.21
N MET A 41 0.11 -6.04 0.52
CA MET A 41 -0.35 -7.43 0.47
C MET A 41 0.66 -8.36 -0.21
N LEU A 42 1.34 -7.90 -1.26
CA LEU A 42 2.39 -8.69 -1.93
C LEU A 42 3.56 -8.95 -0.97
N HIS A 43 4.01 -7.93 -0.24
CA HIS A 43 5.08 -8.07 0.73
C HIS A 43 4.69 -9.02 1.87
N GLU A 44 3.45 -8.93 2.37
CA GLU A 44 2.94 -9.86 3.38
C GLU A 44 2.96 -11.32 2.88
N ALA A 45 2.54 -11.55 1.63
CA ALA A 45 2.61 -12.89 1.03
C ALA A 45 4.06 -13.41 0.95
N CYS A 46 5.03 -12.55 0.62
CA CYS A 46 6.45 -12.91 0.63
C CYS A 46 6.93 -13.28 2.04
N ILE A 47 6.52 -12.53 3.07
CA ILE A 47 6.87 -12.82 4.47
C ILE A 47 6.33 -14.19 4.88
N VAL A 48 5.05 -14.48 4.60
CA VAL A 48 4.42 -15.76 4.93
C VAL A 48 5.09 -16.92 4.20
N ALA A 49 5.42 -16.75 2.91
CA ALA A 49 6.13 -17.77 2.13
C ALA A 49 7.51 -18.07 2.72
N HIS A 50 8.25 -17.03 3.11
CA HIS A 50 9.56 -17.18 3.72
C HIS A 50 9.48 -17.83 5.11
N GLN A 51 8.48 -17.49 5.93
CA GLN A 51 8.24 -18.16 7.22
C GLN A 51 7.97 -19.66 7.06
N ALA A 52 7.17 -20.04 6.07
CA ALA A 52 6.90 -21.45 5.77
C ALA A 52 8.19 -22.18 5.33
N GLU A 53 9.05 -21.52 4.58
CA GLU A 53 10.35 -22.09 4.20
C GLU A 53 11.28 -22.27 5.41
N ILE A 54 11.38 -21.27 6.28
CA ILE A 54 12.15 -21.38 7.54
C ILE A 54 11.64 -22.58 8.36
N ALA A 55 10.33 -22.73 8.52
CA ALA A 55 9.77 -23.87 9.25
C ALA A 55 10.16 -25.23 8.64
N ARG A 56 10.20 -25.34 7.30
CA ARG A 56 10.66 -26.55 6.61
C ARG A 56 12.15 -26.81 6.84
N HIS A 57 12.99 -25.76 6.84
CA HIS A 57 14.42 -25.89 7.15
C HIS A 57 14.63 -26.38 8.59
N GLU A 58 13.94 -25.78 9.56
CA GLU A 58 14.04 -26.19 10.96
C GLU A 58 13.63 -27.65 11.18
N GLU A 59 12.55 -28.09 10.52
CA GLU A 59 12.12 -29.50 10.54
C GLU A 59 13.18 -30.44 9.95
N GLN A 60 13.85 -30.06 8.86
CA GLN A 60 14.94 -30.85 8.28
C GLN A 60 16.16 -30.93 9.18
N ILE A 61 16.51 -29.83 9.86
CA ILE A 61 17.63 -29.79 10.80
C ILE A 61 17.32 -30.72 11.99
N ALA A 62 16.09 -30.68 12.50
CA ALA A 62 15.68 -31.46 13.67
C ALA A 62 15.47 -32.95 13.37
N HIS A 63 14.88 -33.28 12.22
CA HIS A 63 14.35 -34.62 11.94
C HIS A 63 14.89 -35.25 10.65
N GLY A 64 15.71 -34.53 9.88
CA GLY A 64 16.25 -34.98 8.60
C GLY A 64 15.23 -34.97 7.46
N THR A 65 15.67 -35.35 6.27
CA THR A 65 14.88 -35.26 5.03
C THR A 65 13.77 -36.31 4.89
N ALA A 66 13.67 -37.25 5.85
CA ALA A 66 12.59 -38.23 5.90
C ALA A 66 11.24 -37.59 6.30
N HIS A 67 11.28 -36.44 6.98
CA HIS A 67 10.09 -35.77 7.52
C HIS A 67 9.70 -34.48 6.77
N ALA A 68 10.62 -33.93 5.97
CA ALA A 68 10.36 -32.78 5.11
C ALA A 68 11.20 -32.84 3.82
N ALA A 69 10.54 -32.58 2.67
CA ALA A 69 11.20 -32.57 1.36
C ALA A 69 12.32 -31.53 1.31
N ALA A 70 13.51 -31.93 0.83
CA ALA A 70 14.71 -31.09 0.72
C ALA A 70 14.35 -29.71 0.15
N VAL A 71 14.74 -28.64 0.85
CA VAL A 71 14.54 -27.29 0.32
C VAL A 71 15.56 -27.08 -0.80
N GLU A 72 15.09 -26.61 -1.95
CA GLU A 72 15.98 -26.25 -3.03
C GLU A 72 16.69 -24.93 -2.70
N ALA A 73 18.02 -24.92 -2.72
CA ALA A 73 18.82 -23.73 -2.39
C ALA A 73 18.45 -22.49 -3.24
N GLY A 74 17.93 -22.70 -4.45
CA GLY A 74 17.47 -21.62 -5.33
C GLY A 74 16.18 -20.94 -4.86
N ASP A 75 15.27 -21.68 -4.22
CA ASP A 75 14.04 -21.10 -3.67
C ASP A 75 14.33 -20.22 -2.47
N HIS A 76 15.24 -20.66 -1.60
CA HIS A 76 15.64 -19.89 -0.43
C HIS A 76 16.34 -18.59 -0.80
N ALA A 77 17.28 -18.65 -1.74
CA ALA A 77 17.98 -17.47 -2.22
C ALA A 77 17.01 -16.47 -2.86
N ARG A 78 16.00 -16.94 -3.60
CA ARG A 78 14.97 -16.10 -4.20
C ARG A 78 14.08 -15.44 -3.15
N LEU A 79 13.56 -16.20 -2.18
CA LEU A 79 12.71 -15.66 -1.12
C LEU A 79 13.46 -14.67 -0.24
N ALA A 80 14.74 -14.93 0.06
CA ALA A 80 15.60 -14.01 0.78
C ALA A 80 15.83 -12.71 -0.01
N HIS A 81 16.04 -12.81 -1.33
CA HIS A 81 16.16 -11.64 -2.21
C HIS A 81 14.87 -10.81 -2.24
N ASP A 82 13.72 -11.45 -2.47
CA ASP A 82 12.41 -10.79 -2.54
C ASP A 82 12.06 -10.11 -1.20
N HIS A 83 12.39 -10.74 -0.07
CA HIS A 83 12.23 -10.14 1.27
C HIS A 83 13.14 -8.92 1.46
N ALA A 84 14.42 -9.02 1.08
CA ALA A 84 15.36 -7.90 1.20
C ALA A 84 14.92 -6.70 0.33
N HIS A 85 14.51 -6.96 -0.91
CA HIS A 85 13.99 -5.94 -1.82
C HIS A 85 12.68 -5.32 -1.29
N GLY A 86 11.78 -6.11 -0.70
CA GLY A 86 10.58 -5.62 -0.03
C GLY A 86 10.88 -4.71 1.17
N ALA A 87 11.95 -5.02 1.91
CA ALA A 87 12.38 -4.25 3.08
C ALA A 87 12.88 -2.84 2.72
N GLU A 88 13.55 -2.66 1.59
CA GLU A 88 14.05 -1.36 1.13
C GLU A 88 12.94 -0.31 1.00
N HIS A 89 11.75 -0.73 0.55
CA HIS A 89 10.60 0.16 0.35
C HIS A 89 9.65 0.22 1.55
N HIS A 90 9.70 -0.78 2.44
CA HIS A 90 8.77 -0.91 3.57
C HIS A 90 8.75 0.33 4.47
N ALA A 91 9.93 0.79 4.91
CA ALA A 91 10.05 1.94 5.80
C ALA A 91 9.46 3.23 5.18
N GLY A 92 9.69 3.44 3.88
CA GLY A 92 9.16 4.59 3.15
C GLY A 92 7.63 4.57 3.05
N VAL A 93 7.04 3.41 2.76
CA VAL A 93 5.57 3.26 2.68
C VAL A 93 4.94 3.46 4.05
N MET A 94 5.51 2.89 5.12
CA MET A 94 5.00 3.08 6.48
C MET A 94 5.09 4.53 6.94
N ALA A 95 6.20 5.22 6.65
CA ALA A 95 6.35 6.64 6.97
C ALA A 95 5.31 7.51 6.22
N ALA A 96 5.06 7.21 4.94
CA ALA A 96 4.06 7.91 4.15
C ALA A 96 2.62 7.71 4.70
N ILE A 97 2.27 6.49 5.11
CA ILE A 97 0.97 6.18 5.72
C ILE A 97 0.83 6.87 7.08
N ALA A 98 1.86 6.85 7.92
CA ALA A 98 1.85 7.55 9.20
C ALA A 98 1.67 9.07 9.03
N ALA A 99 2.35 9.67 8.04
CA ALA A 99 2.18 11.08 7.70
C ALA A 99 0.74 11.38 7.22
N LEU A 100 0.14 10.50 6.42
CA LEU A 100 -1.25 10.63 5.99
C LEU A 100 -2.22 10.59 7.19
N ALA A 101 -1.99 9.71 8.15
CA ALA A 101 -2.85 9.57 9.34
C ALA A 101 -2.97 10.88 10.12
N VAL A 102 -1.86 11.63 10.28
CA VAL A 102 -1.85 12.95 10.93
C VAL A 102 -2.83 13.92 10.28
N HIS A 103 -2.90 13.92 8.94
CA HIS A 103 -3.82 14.81 8.20
C HIS A 103 -5.28 14.35 8.28
N LEU A 104 -5.53 13.04 8.36
CA LEU A 104 -6.87 12.49 8.53
C LEU A 104 -7.43 12.81 9.91
N ASP A 105 -6.61 12.66 10.95
CA ASP A 105 -7.01 12.94 12.33
C ASP A 105 -7.17 14.43 12.60
N ALA A 106 -6.35 15.29 11.96
CA ALA A 106 -6.48 16.73 12.03
C ALA A 106 -7.76 17.26 11.36
N GLY A 107 -8.29 16.57 10.34
CA GLY A 107 -9.56 16.91 9.69
C GLY A 107 -10.80 16.38 10.40
N ALA A 108 -10.65 15.45 11.35
CA ALA A 108 -11.75 14.89 12.15
C ALA A 108 -12.05 15.70 13.43
N GLY A 109 -11.20 16.69 13.75
CA GLY A 109 -11.47 17.69 14.78
C GLY A 109 -12.40 18.78 14.25
N LYS A 110 -13.57 18.91 14.88
CA LYS A 110 -14.40 20.12 14.81
C LYS A 110 -13.61 21.38 15.15
#